data_AF-A0AA87AZ07-F1
#
_entry.id   AF-A0AA87AZ07-F1
#
_cell.length_a   1.000
_cell.length_b   1.000
_cell.length_c   1.000
_cell.angle_alpha   90.00
_cell.angle_beta   90.00
_cell.angle_gamma   90.00
#
_symmetry.space_group_name_H-M   'P 1'
#
loop_
_entity.id
_entity.type
_entity.pdbx_description
1 polymer ?
#
loop_
_entity_poly.entity_id
_entity_poly.type
_entity_poly.pdbx_seq_one_letter_code
_entity_poly.pdbx_strand_id
1 'polypeptide(L)' 'MSVSNDEVIEAIRFAYRELKLVVEPGGAVALAAILARKLDVKKKKVAILLSGGNVDAGKFASYIL' A
#
# COMPACT_ATOMS: atom_id res chain seq x y z
N MET A 1 -10.68 -7.14 9.52
CA MET A 1 -9.76 -6.04 9.88
C MET A 1 -9.91 -4.92 8.87
N SER A 2 -9.53 -3.69 9.20
CA SER A 2 -9.59 -2.55 8.29
C SER A 2 -8.32 -1.69 8.38
N VAL A 3 -8.10 -0.89 7.34
CA VAL A 3 -7.07 0.15 7.28
C VAL A 3 -7.71 1.51 7.06
N SER A 4 -7.10 2.56 7.58
CA SER A 4 -7.54 3.94 7.34
C SER A 4 -7.08 4.43 5.98
N ASN A 5 -7.69 5.52 5.48
CA ASN A 5 -7.25 6.14 4.24
C ASN A 5 -5.77 6.59 4.34
N ASP A 6 -5.35 7.14 5.47
CA ASP A 6 -3.96 7.59 5.68
C ASP A 6 -2.97 6.42 5.63
N GLU A 7 -3.30 5.27 6.23
CA GLU A 7 -2.48 4.06 6.14
C GLU A 7 -2.36 3.55 4.70
N VAL A 8 -3.44 3.66 3.91
CA VAL A 8 -3.42 3.32 2.49
C VAL A 8 -2.52 4.26 1.71
N ILE A 9 -2.60 5.58 1.95
CA ILE A 9 -1.72 6.55 1.28
C ILE A 9 -0.25 6.31 1.63
N GLU A 10 0.07 6.03 2.91
CA GLU A 10 1.44 5.66 3.30
C GLU A 10 1.93 4.38 2.62
N ALA A 11 1.05 3.39 2.44
CA ALA A 11 1.39 2.18 1.70
C ALA A 11 1.66 2.45 0.21
N ILE A 12 0.88 3.33 -0.42
CA ILE A 12 1.13 3.76 -1.81
C ILE A 12 2.47 4.48 -1.91
N ARG A 13 2.76 5.42 -0.99
CA ARG A 13 4.05 6.12 -0.92
C ARG A 13 5.22 5.15 -0.76
N PHE A 14 5.09 4.18 0.13
CA PHE A 14 6.09 3.13 0.32
C PHE A 14 6.30 2.31 -0.95
N ALA A 15 5.22 1.82 -1.57
CA ALA A 15 5.30 1.03 -2.80
C ALA A 15 6.00 1.80 -3.93
N TYR A 16 5.71 3.09 -4.07
CA TYR A 16 6.37 3.95 -5.04
C TYR A 16 7.86 4.16 -4.72
N ARG A 17 8.19 4.56 -3.49
CA ARG A 17 9.57 4.89 -3.11
C ARG A 17 10.49 3.67 -3.04
N GLU A 18 10.03 2.58 -2.46
CA GLU A 18 10.88 1.42 -2.15
C GLU A 18 10.78 0.33 -3.22
N LEU A 19 9.58 0.07 -3.74
CA LEU A 19 9.33 -1.02 -4.68
C LEU A 19 9.30 -0.56 -6.14
N LYS A 20 9.25 0.76 -6.37
CA LYS A 20 9.09 1.40 -7.69
C LYS A 20 7.81 0.96 -8.41
N LEU A 21 6.76 0.66 -7.63
CA LEU A 21 5.46 0.22 -8.13
C LEU A 21 4.43 1.35 -8.04
N VAL A 22 3.59 1.46 -9.07
CA VAL A 22 2.36 2.25 -9.04
C VAL A 22 1.22 1.33 -8.61
N VAL A 23 0.55 1.69 -7.51
CA VAL A 23 -0.52 0.89 -6.91
C VAL A 23 -1.70 1.81 -6.59
N GLU A 24 -2.91 1.34 -6.88
CA GLU A 24 -4.13 2.08 -6.55
C GLU A 24 -4.52 1.87 -5.07
N PRO A 25 -5.37 2.72 -4.47
CA PRO A 25 -5.77 2.59 -3.07
C PRO A 25 -6.32 1.20 -2.68
N GLY A 26 -7.19 0.61 -3.51
CA GLY A 26 -7.71 -0.74 -3.26
C GLY A 26 -6.63 -1.82 -3.31
N GLY A 27 -5.68 -1.69 -4.23
CA GLY A 27 -4.56 -2.61 -4.39
C GLY A 27 -3.52 -2.54 -3.28
N ALA A 28 -3.45 -1.44 -2.53
CA ALA A 28 -2.46 -1.23 -1.48
C ALA A 28 -2.90 -1.70 -0.07
N VAL A 29 -4.16 -2.14 0.10
CA VAL A 29 -4.74 -2.46 1.43
C VAL A 29 -3.94 -3.51 2.19
N ALA A 30 -3.48 -4.56 1.52
CA ALA A 30 -2.70 -5.62 2.17
C ALA A 30 -1.34 -5.10 2.66
N LEU A 31 -0.69 -4.25 1.88
CA LEU A 31 0.57 -3.60 2.28
C LEU A 31 0.35 -2.64 3.45
N ALA A 32 -0.73 -1.86 3.42
CA ALA A 32 -1.10 -0.95 4.51
C ALA A 32 -1.27 -1.69 5.85
N ALA A 33 -1.94 -2.84 5.84
CA ALA A 33 -2.13 -3.64 7.04
C ALA A 33 -0.80 -4.15 7.64
N ILE A 34 0.16 -4.50 6.79
CA ILE A 34 1.50 -4.94 7.22
C ILE A 34 2.30 -3.76 7.79
N LEU A 35 2.35 -2.62 7.08
CA LEU A 35 3.11 -1.45 7.51
C LEU A 35 2.56 -0.84 8.80
N ALA A 36 1.22 -0.82 8.95
CA ALA A 36 0.54 -0.40 10.18
C ALA A 36 0.65 -1.43 11.34
N ARG A 37 1.38 -2.53 11.15
CA ARG A 37 1.59 -3.60 12.14
C ARG A 37 0.29 -4.19 12.70
N LYS A 38 -0.77 -4.24 11.89
CA LYS A 38 -2.08 -4.79 12.28
C LYS A 38 -2.13 -6.33 12.22
N LEU A 39 -1.08 -6.96 11.70
CA LEU A 39 -0.91 -8.40 11.63
C LEU A 39 0.41 -8.78 12.30
N ASP A 40 0.40 -9.81 13.15
CA ASP A 40 1.64 -10.39 13.67
C ASP A 40 2.27 -11.31 12.61
N VAL A 41 3.25 -10.75 11.91
CA VAL A 41 4.00 -11.42 10.84
C VAL A 41 5.46 -11.71 11.23
N LYS A 42 5.83 -11.49 12.50
CA LYS A 42 7.20 -11.68 12.95
C LYS A 42 7.61 -13.16 12.83
N LYS A 43 8.81 -13.42 12.28
CA LYS A 43 9.34 -14.77 12.03
C LYS A 43 8.47 -15.63 11.10
N LYS A 44 7.61 -15.02 10.28
CA LYS A 44 6.81 -15.71 9.26
C LYS A 44 7.29 -15.33 7.87
N LYS A 45 7.17 -16.25 6.91
CA LYS A 45 7.25 -15.93 5.49
C LYS A 45 5.87 -15.48 5.05
N VAL A 46 5.75 -14.25 4.54
CA VAL A 46 4.47 -13.65 4.19
C VAL A 46 4.50 -13.22 2.73
N ALA A 47 3.44 -13.58 2.01
CA ALA A 47 3.14 -13.05 0.70
C ALA A 47 1.91 -12.13 0.82
N ILE A 48 1.94 -11.01 0.13
CA ILE A 48 0.80 -10.11 -0.03
C ILE A 48 0.56 -9.87 -1.51
N LEU A 49 -0.68 -9.60 -1.87
CA LEU A 49 -1.07 -9.23 -3.24
C LEU A 49 -1.25 -7.72 -3.32
N LEU A 50 -0.54 -7.09 -4.25
CA LEU A 50 -0.87 -5.75 -4.74
C LEU A 50 -1.76 -5.94 -5.97
N SER A 51 -3.07 -5.78 -5.81
CA SER A 51 -4.03 -6.30 -6.81
C SER A 51 -4.24 -5.42 -8.04
N GLY A 52 -3.87 -4.14 -7.98
CA GLY A 52 -4.18 -3.19 -9.05
C GLY A 52 -3.39 -1.89 -8.95
N GLY A 53 -3.21 -1.24 -10.10
CA GLY A 53 -2.51 0.03 -10.26
C GLY A 53 -3.24 0.99 -11.18
N ASN A 54 -4.56 0.83 -11.34
CA ASN A 54 -5.34 1.63 -12.28
C ASN A 54 -5.75 2.96 -11.64
N VAL A 55 -4.84 3.92 -11.71
CA VAL A 55 -5.00 5.23 -11.09
C VAL A 55 -4.64 6.33 -12.08
N ASP A 56 -5.44 7.40 -12.08
CA ASP A 56 -5.13 8.61 -12.83
C ASP A 56 -3.79 9.21 -12.35
N ALA A 57 -2.97 9.68 -13.29
CA ALA A 57 -1.63 10.18 -12.99
C ALA A 57 -1.64 11.41 -12.07
N GLY A 58 -2.59 12.34 -12.25
CA GLY A 58 -2.73 13.51 -11.40
C GLY A 58 -3.17 13.12 -9.98
N LYS A 59 -4.08 12.17 -9.88
CA LYS A 59 -4.50 11.62 -8.59
C LYS A 59 -3.38 10.87 -7.89
N PHE A 60 -2.62 10.05 -8.63
CA PHE A 60 -1.47 9.34 -8.09
C PHE A 60 -0.40 10.32 -7.59
N ALA A 61 -0.11 11.37 -8.35
CA ALA A 61 0.81 12.43 -7.92
C ALA A 61 0.36 13.05 -6.59
N SER A 62 -0.94 13.29 -6.38
CA SER A 62 -1.45 13.81 -5.09
C SER A 62 -1.25 12.87 -3.90
N TYR A 63 -1.00 11.58 -4.14
CA TYR A 63 -0.70 10.62 -3.08
C TYR A 63 0.78 10.58 -2.72
N ILE A 64 1.66 10.77 -3.70
CA ILE A 64 3.11 10.57 -3.53
C ILE A 64 3.92 11.85 -3.34
N LEU A 65 3.36 13.00 -3.73
CA LEU A 65 3.87 14.33 -3.43
C LEU A 65 3.46 14.75 -2.01
#